data_AF-A0A4R2DG11-F1
#
_entry.id   AF-A0A4R2DG11-F1
#
_cell.length_a   1.000
_cell.length_b   1.000
_cell.length_c   1.000
_cell.angle_alpha   90.00
_cell.angle_beta   90.00
_cell.angle_gamma   90.00
#
_symmetry.space_group_name_H-M   'P 1'
#
loop_
_entity.id
_entity.type
_entity.pdbx_description
1 polymer ?
#
loop_
_entity_poly.entity_id
_entity_poly.type
_entity_poly.pdbx_seq_one_letter_code
_entity_poly.pdbx_strand_id
1 'polypeptide(L)'
;MAYIPSRADWKNLPDRSTPIMAENLEHIEQGIVDAHEELDGRLSESSLNATYVRAFPDSTAVVYDGENVSSVTEDGITTTYTYNPDGSVATDTRAGVTRTYTYDTAGNLTEIEVQ
;
A
#
# COMPACT_ATOMS: atom_id res chain seq x y z
N MET A 1 14.64 37.55 30.77
CA MET A 1 15.89 36.94 30.26
C MET A 1 15.50 35.73 29.44
N ALA A 2 15.98 35.64 28.19
CA ALA A 2 15.50 34.71 27.16
C ALA A 2 16.06 33.29 27.35
N TYR A 3 15.24 32.29 27.06
CA TYR A 3 15.62 30.88 27.02
C TYR A 3 16.55 30.62 25.83
N ILE A 4 17.77 30.15 26.10
CA ILE A 4 18.71 29.69 25.08
C ILE A 4 18.65 28.15 25.10
N PRO A 5 18.01 27.49 24.13
CA PRO A 5 18.08 26.04 24.05
C PRO A 5 19.52 25.64 23.74
N SER A 6 20.13 24.85 24.62
CA SER A 6 21.43 24.22 24.35
C SER A 6 21.27 23.30 23.15
N ARG A 7 21.71 23.78 21.98
CA ARG A 7 21.76 22.99 20.76
C ARG A 7 22.82 21.93 21.00
N ALA A 8 22.39 20.66 20.99
CA ALA A 8 23.22 19.50 21.25
C ALA A 8 24.63 19.65 20.67
N ASP A 9 25.64 19.21 21.42
CA ASP A 9 27.04 19.21 21.02
C ASP A 9 27.27 18.22 19.86
N TRP A 10 26.97 18.67 18.65
CA TRP A 10 27.33 17.94 17.44
C TRP A 10 28.85 18.06 17.29
N LYS A 11 29.55 16.94 17.47
CA LYS A 11 31.00 16.88 17.70
C LYS A 11 31.87 17.41 16.54
N ASN A 12 31.28 17.79 15.40
CA ASN A 12 31.96 18.31 14.22
C ASN A 12 31.05 19.29 13.45
N LEU A 13 30.61 20.38 14.08
CA LEU A 13 29.91 21.42 13.32
C LEU A 13 30.88 21.99 12.26
N PRO A 14 30.45 22.12 10.99
CA PRO A 14 31.23 22.83 9.99
C PRO A 14 31.50 24.25 10.51
N ASP A 15 32.73 24.74 10.33
CA ASP A 15 33.04 26.13 10.66
C ASP A 15 32.11 27.05 9.84
N ARG A 16 31.31 27.83 10.56
CA ARG A 16 30.29 28.72 9.98
C ARG A 16 30.90 29.88 9.18
N SER A 17 32.21 30.09 9.31
CA SER A 17 32.98 31.06 8.54
C SER A 17 33.60 30.47 7.27
N THR A 18 33.58 29.15 7.10
CA THR A 18 33.99 28.49 5.86
C THR A 18 32.94 28.77 4.80
N PRO A 19 33.28 29.50 3.72
CA PRO A 19 32.36 29.70 2.61
C PRO A 19 32.01 28.34 2.01
N ILE A 20 30.74 28.12 1.70
CA ILE A 20 30.37 26.98 0.85
C ILE A 20 30.96 27.30 -0.53
N MET A 21 32.08 26.63 -0.84
CA MET A 21 32.67 26.69 -2.17
C MET A 21 31.77 25.92 -3.14
N ALA A 22 31.78 26.29 -4.43
CA ALA A 22 30.95 25.63 -5.45
C ALA A 22 31.15 24.11 -5.48
N GLU A 23 32.40 23.64 -5.31
CA GLU A 23 32.75 22.22 -5.19
C GLU A 23 32.07 21.50 -4.00
N ASN A 24 31.90 22.19 -2.87
CA ASN A 24 31.23 21.63 -1.70
C ASN A 24 29.70 21.62 -1.90
N LEU A 25 29.16 22.56 -2.68
CA LEU A 25 27.75 22.56 -3.06
C LEU A 25 27.44 21.43 -4.03
N GLU A 26 28.28 21.24 -5.07
CA GLU A 26 28.18 20.12 -6.01
C GLU A 26 28.28 18.76 -5.29
N HIS A 27 29.18 18.62 -4.32
CA HIS A 27 29.29 17.40 -3.53
C HIS A 27 28.04 17.12 -2.69
N ILE A 28 27.42 18.16 -2.12
CA ILE A 28 26.15 18.04 -1.39
C ILE A 28 25.02 17.65 -2.34
N GLU A 29 24.94 18.28 -3.52
CA GLU A 29 23.95 17.96 -4.55
C GLU A 29 24.08 16.51 -5.02
N GLN A 30 25.32 16.04 -5.29
CA GLN A 30 25.57 14.66 -5.66
C GLN A 30 25.15 13.69 -4.54
N GLY A 31 25.48 13.98 -3.28
CA GLY A 31 25.08 13.13 -2.16
C GLY A 31 23.56 13.06 -1.95
N ILE A 32 22.84 14.14 -2.27
CA ILE A 32 21.36 14.15 -2.25
C ILE A 32 20.80 13.31 -3.40
N VAL A 33 21.37 13.42 -4.60
CA VAL A 33 20.98 12.62 -5.77
C VAL A 33 21.20 11.13 -5.51
N ASP A 34 22.38 10.75 -5.01
CA ASP A 34 22.72 9.37 -4.69
C ASP A 34 21.76 8.79 -3.62
N ALA A 35 21.45 9.58 -2.58
CA ALA A 35 20.51 9.17 -1.55
C ALA A 35 19.07 9.02 -2.08
N HIS A 36 18.68 9.84 -3.06
CA HIS A 36 17.38 9.73 -3.72
C HIS A 36 17.30 8.47 -4.58
N GLU A 37 18.33 8.18 -5.37
CA GLU A 37 18.41 6.96 -6.18
C GLU A 37 18.43 5.70 -5.31
N GLU A 38 19.16 5.71 -4.19
CA GLU A 38 19.15 4.60 -3.22
C GLU A 38 17.74 4.41 -2.61
N LEU A 39 17.09 5.52 -2.24
CA LEU A 39 15.74 5.47 -1.68
C LEU A 39 14.74 4.95 -2.70
N ASP A 40 14.80 5.37 -3.96
CA ASP A 40 13.96 4.88 -5.04
C ASP A 40 14.21 3.39 -5.32
N GLY A 41 15.46 2.95 -5.28
CA GLY A 41 15.81 1.53 -5.37
C GLY A 41 15.22 0.70 -4.23
N ARG A 42 15.24 1.23 -3.00
CA ARG A 42 14.65 0.59 -1.81
C ARG A 42 13.12 0.63 -1.80
N LEU A 43 12.52 1.67 -2.36
CA LEU A 43 11.09 1.86 -2.52
C LEU A 43 10.54 1.21 -3.80
N SER A 44 11.40 0.61 -4.63
CA SER A 44 10.95 -0.18 -5.78
C SER A 44 9.90 -1.18 -5.33
N GLU A 45 8.85 -1.34 -6.12
CA GLU A 45 7.71 -2.21 -5.81
C GLU A 45 8.18 -3.62 -5.45
N SER A 46 9.27 -4.13 -6.04
CA SER A 46 9.85 -5.43 -5.72
C SER A 46 10.48 -5.52 -4.32
N SER A 47 11.12 -4.46 -3.82
CA SER A 47 11.77 -4.41 -2.51
C SER A 47 10.77 -4.15 -1.38
N LEU A 48 9.78 -3.30 -1.64
CA LEU A 48 8.63 -3.13 -0.75
C LEU A 48 7.79 -4.41 -0.68
N ASN A 49 7.51 -5.04 -1.82
CA ASN A 49 6.76 -6.28 -1.90
C ASN A 49 7.48 -7.43 -1.20
N ALA A 50 8.82 -7.59 -1.33
CA ALA A 50 9.55 -8.65 -0.65
C ALA A 50 9.51 -8.57 0.89
N THR A 51 9.41 -7.35 1.45
CA THR A 51 9.25 -7.13 2.90
C THR A 51 7.79 -7.27 3.33
N TYR A 52 6.84 -6.82 2.50
CA TYR A 52 5.40 -6.91 2.75
C TYR A 52 4.86 -8.34 2.61
N VAL A 53 5.37 -9.12 1.65
CA VAL A 53 5.04 -10.55 1.42
C VAL A 53 5.42 -11.42 2.62
N ARG A 54 6.42 -11.02 3.41
CA ARG A 54 6.76 -11.72 4.67
C ARG A 54 5.87 -11.32 5.85
N ALA A 55 5.17 -10.20 5.77
CA ALA A 55 4.19 -9.79 6.78
C ALA A 55 2.83 -10.48 6.60
N PHE A 56 2.55 -11.05 5.42
CA PHE A 56 1.34 -11.81 5.12
C PHE A 56 1.69 -13.09 4.34
N PRO A 57 2.23 -14.12 5.00
CA PRO A 57 2.44 -15.42 4.36
C PRO A 57 1.12 -16.08 3.91
N ASP A 58 -0.01 -15.64 4.48
CA ASP A 58 -1.36 -15.93 4.01
C ASP A 58 -1.98 -14.61 3.50
N SER A 59 -1.77 -14.34 2.22
CA SER A 59 -2.13 -13.06 1.60
C SER A 59 -3.64 -12.90 1.50
N THR A 60 -4.27 -12.36 2.54
CA THR A 60 -5.60 -11.77 2.40
C THR A 60 -5.50 -10.54 1.49
N ALA A 61 -5.93 -10.66 0.25
CA ALA A 61 -5.95 -9.56 -0.72
C ALA A 61 -7.39 -9.19 -1.05
N VAL A 62 -7.72 -7.90 -1.07
CA VAL A 62 -9.04 -7.39 -1.45
C VAL A 62 -8.86 -6.45 -2.63
N VAL A 63 -9.57 -6.69 -3.72
CA VAL A 63 -9.58 -5.84 -4.92
C VAL A 63 -10.95 -5.18 -5.03
N TYR A 64 -10.96 -3.90 -5.38
CA TYR A 64 -12.17 -3.10 -5.55
C TYR A 64 -12.40 -2.77 -7.03
N ASP A 65 -13.67 -2.66 -7.43
CA ASP A 65 -14.12 -2.03 -8.68
C ASP A 65 -15.08 -0.89 -8.31
N GLY A 66 -14.57 0.34 -8.32
CA GLY A 66 -15.24 1.49 -7.74
C GLY A 66 -15.38 1.36 -6.22
N GLU A 67 -16.62 1.42 -5.72
CA GLU A 67 -16.95 1.28 -4.29
C GLU A 67 -17.19 -0.19 -3.87
N ASN A 68 -17.28 -1.12 -4.83
CA ASN A 68 -17.61 -2.52 -4.60
C ASN A 68 -16.35 -3.40 -4.57
N VAL A 69 -16.42 -4.54 -3.86
CA VAL A 69 -15.32 -5.52 -3.79
C VAL A 69 -15.39 -6.48 -4.98
N SER A 70 -14.45 -6.41 -5.91
CA SER A 70 -14.45 -7.30 -7.08
C SER A 70 -13.88 -8.69 -6.78
N SER A 71 -12.89 -8.80 -5.90
CA SER A 71 -12.38 -10.10 -5.45
C SER A 71 -11.71 -10.06 -4.08
N VAL A 72 -11.71 -11.21 -3.40
CA VAL A 72 -11.01 -11.44 -2.15
C VAL A 72 -10.21 -12.75 -2.26
N THR A 73 -8.92 -12.71 -1.99
CA THR A 73 -8.09 -13.90 -1.82
C THR A 73 -7.93 -14.18 -0.34
N GLU A 74 -8.21 -15.39 0.11
CA GLU A 74 -7.98 -15.87 1.49
C GLU A 74 -7.30 -17.23 1.39
N ASP A 75 -6.19 -17.41 2.12
CA ASP A 75 -5.41 -18.67 2.13
C ASP A 75 -5.07 -19.19 0.71
N GLY A 76 -4.77 -18.26 -0.21
CA GLY A 76 -4.45 -18.56 -1.60
C GLY A 76 -5.67 -18.90 -2.49
N ILE A 77 -6.89 -18.87 -1.95
CA ILE A 77 -8.12 -19.09 -2.71
C ILE A 77 -8.78 -17.74 -3.01
N THR A 78 -8.89 -17.41 -4.29
CA THR A 78 -9.61 -16.20 -4.74
C THR A 78 -11.10 -16.47 -4.91
N THR A 79 -11.90 -15.60 -4.32
CA THR A 79 -13.34 -15.47 -4.53
C THR A 79 -13.61 -14.21 -5.33
N THR A 80 -14.35 -14.29 -6.43
CA THR A 80 -14.77 -13.13 -7.23
C THR A 80 -16.24 -12.85 -7.06
N TYR A 81 -16.64 -11.58 -7.07
CA TYR A 81 -18.02 -11.16 -6.86
C TYR A 81 -18.56 -10.37 -8.05
N THR A 82 -19.86 -10.52 -8.31
CA THR A 82 -20.64 -9.62 -9.17
C THR A 82 -21.80 -9.01 -8.37
N TYR A 83 -22.33 -7.89 -8.85
CA TYR A 83 -23.30 -7.11 -8.08
C TYR A 83 -24.54 -6.77 -8.92
N ASN A 84 -25.67 -6.75 -8.24
CA ASN A 84 -26.92 -6.19 -8.75
C ASN A 84 -26.86 -4.65 -8.78
N PRO A 85 -27.76 -3.97 -9.52
CA PRO A 85 -27.78 -2.51 -9.58
C PRO A 85 -28.00 -1.80 -8.23
N ASP A 86 -28.58 -2.48 -7.25
CA ASP A 86 -28.79 -1.98 -5.89
C ASP A 86 -27.58 -2.18 -4.96
N GLY A 87 -26.50 -2.79 -5.46
CA GLY A 87 -25.27 -3.06 -4.71
C GLY A 87 -25.28 -4.38 -3.93
N SER A 88 -26.35 -5.17 -3.99
CA SER A 88 -26.35 -6.54 -3.45
C SER A 88 -25.47 -7.47 -4.31
N VAL A 89 -24.91 -8.53 -3.71
CA VAL A 89 -24.08 -9.51 -4.44
C VAL A 89 -24.98 -10.36 -5.34
N ALA A 90 -24.77 -10.32 -6.65
CA ALA A 90 -25.51 -11.16 -7.59
C ALA A 90 -24.93 -12.58 -7.65
N THR A 91 -23.60 -12.69 -7.77
CA THR A 91 -22.90 -13.99 -7.79
C THR A 91 -21.58 -13.93 -7.03
N ASP A 92 -21.15 -15.07 -6.49
CA ASP A 92 -19.77 -15.32 -6.07
C ASP A 92 -19.20 -16.53 -6.80
N THR A 93 -17.90 -16.53 -7.08
CA THR A 93 -17.19 -17.71 -7.59
C THR A 93 -15.97 -17.97 -6.72
N ARG A 94 -15.93 -19.12 -6.04
CA ARG A 94 -14.81 -19.56 -5.20
C ARG A 94 -14.37 -20.96 -5.59
N ALA A 95 -13.06 -21.13 -5.84
CA ALA A 95 -12.48 -22.43 -6.22
C ALA A 95 -13.21 -23.13 -7.40
N GLY A 96 -13.71 -22.34 -8.35
CA GLY A 96 -14.43 -22.83 -9.54
C GLY A 96 -15.91 -23.15 -9.32
N VAL A 97 -16.43 -23.02 -8.10
CA VAL A 97 -17.86 -23.15 -7.80
C VAL A 97 -18.49 -21.76 -7.82
N THR A 98 -19.56 -21.60 -8.60
CA THR A 98 -20.30 -20.34 -8.69
C THR A 98 -21.61 -20.47 -7.95
N ARG A 99 -21.95 -19.46 -7.16
CA ARG A 99 -23.26 -19.33 -6.53
C ARG A 99 -23.96 -18.07 -7.01
N THR A 100 -25.26 -18.16 -7.16
CA THR A 100 -26.15 -17.05 -7.51
C THR A 100 -27.07 -16.77 -6.34
N TYR A 101 -27.27 -15.49 -6.03
CA TYR A 101 -28.07 -15.03 -4.92
C TYR A 101 -29.31 -14.28 -5.41
N THR A 102 -30.48 -14.67 -4.92
CA THR A 102 -31.75 -14.01 -5.20
C THR A 102 -32.27 -13.33 -3.94
N TYR A 103 -32.77 -12.10 -4.08
CA TYR A 103 -33.28 -11.29 -2.98
C TYR A 103 -34.74 -10.91 -3.19
N ASP A 104 -35.48 -10.70 -2.10
CA ASP A 104 -36.79 -10.05 -2.14
C ASP A 104 -36.68 -8.53 -2.27
N THR A 105 -37.82 -7.85 -2.43
CA THR A 105 -37.86 -6.38 -2.57
C THR A 105 -37.48 -5.61 -1.31
N ALA A 106 -37.37 -6.28 -0.16
CA ALA A 106 -36.88 -5.71 1.09
C ALA A 106 -35.37 -5.94 1.28
N GLY A 107 -34.71 -6.61 0.32
CA GLY A 107 -33.28 -6.90 0.36
C GLY A 107 -32.93 -8.16 1.16
N ASN A 108 -33.90 -9.00 1.51
CA ASN A 108 -33.61 -10.26 2.19
C ASN A 108 -33.26 -11.34 1.17
N LEU A 109 -32.23 -12.13 1.47
CA LEU A 109 -31.85 -13.28 0.66
C LEU A 109 -32.94 -14.34 0.71
N THR A 110 -33.45 -14.74 -0.45
CA THR A 110 -34.52 -15.75 -0.58
C THR A 110 -34.03 -17.07 -1.17
N GLU A 111 -32.98 -17.04 -1.99
CA GLU A 111 -32.46 -18.25 -2.64
C GLU A 111 -30.94 -18.17 -2.87
N ILE A 112 -30.30 -19.33 -2.80
CA ILE A 112 -28.91 -19.55 -3.22
C ILE A 112 -28.91 -20.73 -4.18
N GLU A 113 -28.51 -20.51 -5.42
CA GLU A 113 -28.31 -21.56 -6.41
C GLU A 113 -26.81 -21.82 -6.58
N VAL A 114 -26.39 -23.09 -6.61
CA VAL A 114 -24.98 -23.48 -6.83
C VAL A 114 -24.88 -24.17 -8.19
N GLN A 115 -23.95 -23.72 -9.02
CA GLN A 115 -23.64 -24.30 -10.33
C GLN A 115 -22.43 -25.23 -10.30
#